data_AF-A0A4C1XC14-F1
#
_entry.id   AF-A0A4C1XC14-F1
#
_cell.length_a   1.000
_cell.length_b   1.000
_cell.length_c   1.000
_cell.angle_alpha   90.00
_cell.angle_beta   90.00
_cell.angle_gamma   90.00
#
_symmetry.space_group_name_H-M   'P 1'
#
loop_
_entity.id
_entity.type
_entity.pdbx_description
1 polymer ?
#
loop_
_entity_poly.entity_id
_entity_poly.type
_entity_poly.pdbx_seq_one_letter_code
_entity_poly.pdbx_strand_id
1 'polypeptide(L)'
;MYVSHFLLVTSFSDPWEDSNLASEMSEGRVGCVAGSVGDVLIVAGGDSGTDINATTTASVESYDPAQGQWCQECALPQPRAYAGTAFI
;
A
#
# COMPACT_ATOMS: atom_id res chain seq x y z
N MET A 1 42.03 15.85 -28.58
CA MET A 1 42.23 14.40 -28.78
C MET A 1 41.97 13.75 -27.43
N TYR A 2 40.98 12.84 -27.36
CA TYR A 2 40.62 11.93 -26.25
C TYR A 2 40.07 12.55 -24.93
N VAL A 3 39.01 12.08 -24.27
CA VAL A 3 37.71 11.42 -24.57
C VAL A 3 36.89 11.55 -23.27
N SER A 4 35.57 11.66 -23.47
CA SER A 4 34.48 11.52 -22.49
C SER A 4 34.63 10.32 -21.54
N HIS A 5 34.28 10.51 -20.26
CA HIS A 5 33.79 9.43 -19.41
C HIS A 5 32.37 9.76 -18.97
N PHE A 6 31.45 9.19 -19.73
CA PHE A 6 30.02 9.11 -19.50
C PHE A 6 29.78 8.06 -18.40
N LEU A 7 29.51 8.49 -17.17
CA LEU A 7 28.91 7.61 -16.18
C LEU A 7 27.41 7.60 -16.46
N LEU A 8 26.94 6.51 -17.08
CA LEU A 8 25.54 6.12 -17.00
C LEU A 8 25.25 5.85 -15.52
N VAL A 9 24.83 6.87 -14.78
CA VAL A 9 23.87 6.63 -13.71
C VAL A 9 22.63 6.18 -14.44
N THR A 10 22.48 4.87 -14.62
CA THR A 10 21.17 4.31 -14.89
C THR A 10 20.33 4.80 -13.73
N SER A 11 19.46 5.79 -13.97
CA SER A 11 18.48 6.20 -12.99
C SER A 11 17.74 4.92 -12.63
N PHE A 12 18.00 4.38 -11.44
CA PHE A 12 17.01 3.51 -10.83
C PHE A 12 15.86 4.47 -10.59
N SER A 13 14.87 4.45 -11.49
CA SER A 13 13.62 5.16 -11.28
C SER A 13 13.14 4.67 -9.93
N ASP A 14 13.19 5.54 -8.92
CA ASP A 14 12.70 5.21 -7.60
C ASP A 14 11.24 4.77 -7.81
N PRO A 15 10.88 3.51 -7.51
CA PRO A 15 9.53 3.01 -7.79
C PRO A 15 8.46 3.75 -6.95
N TRP A 16 8.90 4.68 -6.11
CA TRP A 16 8.10 5.54 -5.25
C TRP A 16 7.88 6.95 -5.81
N GLU A 17 8.66 7.38 -6.82
CA GLU A 17 8.50 8.71 -7.43
C GLU A 17 7.30 8.78 -8.39
N ASP A 18 6.79 7.63 -8.82
CA ASP A 18 5.55 7.52 -9.61
C ASP A 18 4.40 7.13 -8.67
N SER A 19 4.11 7.99 -7.69
CA SER A 19 3.07 7.80 -6.66
C SER A 19 1.63 7.76 -7.20
N ASN A 20 1.46 7.65 -8.53
CA ASN A 20 0.21 7.67 -9.26
C ASN A 20 -0.09 6.33 -9.98
N LEU A 21 0.74 5.30 -9.79
CA LEU A 21 0.65 4.01 -10.51
C LEU A 21 0.19 2.80 -9.67
N ALA A 22 0.12 2.90 -8.35
CA ALA A 22 -0.65 1.95 -7.55
C ALA A 22 -2.10 2.43 -7.58
N SER A 23 -2.97 1.76 -8.36
CA SER A 23 -4.41 2.05 -8.37
C SER A 23 -4.89 2.35 -6.95
N GLU A 24 -5.47 3.53 -6.74
CA GLU A 24 -5.77 4.04 -5.40
C GLU A 24 -6.50 2.97 -4.57
N MET A 25 -6.04 2.75 -3.33
CA MET A 25 -6.87 2.04 -2.33
C MET A 25 -8.26 2.66 -2.36
N SER A 26 -9.32 1.84 -2.37
CA SER A 26 -10.68 2.35 -2.62
C SER A 26 -11.17 3.32 -1.53
N GLU A 27 -10.52 3.31 -0.37
CA GLU A 27 -10.79 4.19 0.77
C GLU A 27 -9.45 4.69 1.32
N GLY A 28 -9.26 6.01 1.41
CA GLY A 28 -8.11 6.60 2.08
C GLY A 28 -8.14 6.22 3.57
N ARG A 29 -7.05 5.62 4.08
CA ARG A 29 -7.04 5.08 5.45
C ARG A 29 -5.92 5.62 6.31
N VAL A 30 -6.23 5.91 7.57
CA VAL A 30 -5.26 6.14 8.66
C VAL A 30 -5.44 5.10 9.76
N GLY A 31 -4.37 4.76 10.48
CA GLY A 31 -4.44 3.76 11.55
C GLY A 31 -4.80 2.34 11.09
N CYS A 32 -4.68 2.05 9.79
CA CYS A 32 -4.81 0.69 9.27
C CYS A 32 -3.62 -0.17 9.69
N VAL A 33 -3.79 -1.49 9.60
CA VAL A 33 -2.68 -2.42 9.73
C VAL A 33 -2.23 -2.87 8.35
N ALA A 34 -0.92 -3.00 8.17
CA ALA A 34 -0.33 -3.49 6.93
C ALA A 34 0.74 -4.54 7.23
N GLY A 35 0.89 -5.51 6.33
CA GLY A 35 2.03 -6.41 6.30
C GLY A 35 1.91 -7.41 5.16
N SER A 36 2.95 -8.20 4.96
CA SER A 36 3.06 -9.07 3.78
C SER A 36 2.84 -10.53 4.12
N VAL A 37 2.22 -11.25 3.18
CA VAL A 37 2.11 -12.71 3.18
C VAL A 37 2.67 -13.19 1.84
N GLY A 38 3.87 -13.78 1.86
CA GLY A 38 4.63 -14.03 0.63
C GLY A 38 4.97 -12.73 -0.09
N ASP A 39 4.67 -12.65 -1.39
CA ASP A 39 4.91 -11.48 -2.24
C ASP A 39 3.71 -10.50 -2.27
N VAL A 40 2.64 -10.78 -1.52
CA VAL A 40 1.42 -9.96 -1.48
C VAL A 40 1.42 -9.09 -0.24
N LEU A 41 1.13 -7.80 -0.41
CA LEU A 41 0.91 -6.86 0.69
C LEU A 41 -0.57 -6.89 1.09
N ILE A 42 -0.87 -7.03 2.37
CA ILE A 42 -2.23 -6.99 2.92
C ILE A 42 -2.38 -5.73 3.76
N VAL A 43 -3.48 -5.01 3.55
CA VAL A 43 -3.91 -3.87 4.35
C VAL A 43 -5.30 -4.16 4.91
N ALA A 44 -5.51 -3.97 6.21
CA ALA A 44 -6.77 -4.26 6.87
C ALA A 44 -7.19 -3.14 7.83
N GLY A 45 -8.51 -2.88 7.86
CA GLY A 45 -9.10 -1.90 8.77
C GLY A 45 -8.62 -0.48 8.54
N GLY A 46 -8.53 0.31 9.61
CA GLY A 46 -8.24 1.74 9.61
C GLY A 46 -9.49 2.60 9.70
N ASP A 47 -9.29 3.91 9.68
CA ASP A 47 -10.34 4.93 9.58
C ASP A 47 -10.31 5.57 8.20
N SER A 48 -11.48 5.83 7.61
CA SER A 48 -11.64 6.42 6.27
C SER A 48 -11.13 7.87 6.14
N GLY A 49 -10.59 8.43 7.21
CA GLY A 49 -10.10 9.81 7.28
C GLY A 49 -9.65 10.19 8.68
N THR A 50 -9.32 11.46 8.87
CA THR A 50 -8.91 12.04 10.18
C THR A 50 -9.92 13.03 10.75
N ASP A 51 -11.03 13.27 10.04
CA ASP A 51 -12.05 14.24 10.44
C ASP A 51 -13.13 13.61 11.33
N ILE A 52 -14.06 14.43 11.79
CA ILE A 52 -15.17 14.00 12.67
C ILE A 52 -16.14 13.02 12.00
N ASN A 53 -16.12 12.93 10.67
CA ASN A 53 -16.97 12.04 9.88
C ASN A 53 -16.23 10.75 9.51
N ALA A 54 -14.97 10.60 9.92
CA ALA A 54 -14.20 9.39 9.66
C ALA A 54 -14.90 8.17 10.26
N THR A 55 -14.97 7.11 9.47
CA THR A 55 -15.57 5.84 9.89
C THR A 55 -14.50 4.77 9.97
N THR A 56 -14.54 3.99 11.04
CA THR A 56 -13.69 2.81 11.14
C THR A 56 -14.21 1.74 10.19
N THR A 57 -13.32 1.17 9.41
CA THR A 57 -13.64 0.21 8.36
C THR A 57 -13.20 -1.20 8.75
N ALA A 58 -13.90 -2.17 8.19
CA ALA A 58 -13.60 -3.59 8.32
C ALA A 58 -12.98 -4.17 7.05
N SER A 59 -12.81 -3.40 5.97
CA SER A 59 -12.33 -3.99 4.72
C SER A 59 -10.87 -4.44 4.85
N VAL A 60 -10.55 -5.41 4.01
CA VAL A 60 -9.20 -5.92 3.79
C VAL A 60 -8.93 -5.81 2.29
N GLU A 61 -7.77 -5.30 1.95
CA GLU A 61 -7.32 -5.14 0.57
C GLU A 61 -5.92 -5.75 0.45
N SER A 62 -5.68 -6.49 -0.62
CA SER A 62 -4.39 -7.10 -0.93
C SER A 62 -3.80 -6.49 -2.18
N TYR A 63 -2.53 -6.13 -2.17
CA TYR A 63 -1.79 -5.67 -3.34
C TYR A 63 -0.85 -6.77 -3.84
N ASP A 64 -1.03 -7.17 -5.09
CA ASP A 64 -0.10 -8.04 -5.82
C ASP A 64 0.87 -7.17 -6.64
N PRO A 65 2.15 -7.03 -6.23
CA PRO A 65 3.14 -6.24 -6.96
C PRO A 65 3.47 -6.79 -8.35
N ALA A 66 3.26 -8.09 -8.60
CA ALA A 66 3.51 -8.69 -9.92
C ALA A 66 2.46 -8.25 -10.95
N GLN A 67 1.23 -8.00 -10.48
CA GLN A 67 0.12 -7.50 -11.30
C GLN A 67 -0.05 -5.98 -11.19
N GLY A 68 0.52 -5.36 -10.16
CA GLY A 68 0.36 -3.94 -9.86
C GLY A 68 -1.07 -3.58 -9.45
N GLN A 69 -1.81 -4.50 -8.85
CA GLN A 69 -3.25 -4.36 -8.60
C GLN A 69 -3.63 -4.62 -7.15
N TRP A 70 -4.62 -3.86 -6.68
CA TRP A 70 -5.31 -4.11 -5.42
C TRP A 70 -6.53 -5.00 -5.65
N CYS A 71 -6.74 -5.95 -4.75
CA CYS A 71 -7.88 -6.85 -4.71
C CYS A 71 -8.60 -6.70 -3.36
N GLN A 72 -9.93 -6.65 -3.39
CA GLN A 72 -10.73 -6.65 -2.17
C GLN A 72 -10.81 -8.07 -1.60
N GLU A 73 -10.46 -8.21 -0.34
CA GLU A 73 -10.45 -9.47 0.39
C GLU A 73 -11.64 -9.59 1.36
N CYS A 74 -11.75 -10.75 2.03
CA CYS A 74 -12.74 -10.95 3.08
C CYS A 74 -12.57 -9.92 4.21
N ALA A 75 -13.65 -9.20 4.53
CA ALA A 75 -13.65 -8.20 5.58
C ALA A 75 -13.42 -8.82 6.97
N LEU A 76 -12.87 -8.00 7.88
CA LEU A 76 -12.76 -8.31 9.30
C LEU A 76 -14.16 -8.53 9.92
N PRO A 77 -14.29 -9.41 10.93
CA PRO A 77 -15.57 -9.62 11.61
C PRO A 77 -16.15 -8.37 12.27
N GLN A 78 -15.30 -7.39 12.59
CA GLN A 78 -15.66 -6.09 13.15
C GLN A 78 -14.68 -5.04 12.59
N PRO A 79 -15.12 -3.77 12.39
CA PRO A 79 -14.21 -2.68 12.04
C PRO A 79 -13.13 -2.47 13.11
N ARG A 80 -11.90 -2.17 12.69
CA ARG A 80 -10.75 -1.99 13.59
C ARG A 80 -9.82 -0.89 13.06
N ALA A 81 -9.36 0.00 13.94
CA ALA A 81 -8.28 0.96 13.70
C ALA A 81 -7.27 0.92 14.85
N TYR A 82 -6.04 1.36 14.60
CA TYR A 82 -4.92 1.39 15.56
C TYR A 82 -4.60 0.02 16.18
N ALA A 83 -4.94 -1.05 15.47
CA ALA A 83 -4.71 -2.43 15.91
C ALA A 83 -3.24 -2.83 15.70
N GLY A 84 -2.78 -3.86 16.42
CA GLY A 84 -1.56 -4.57 16.08
C GLY A 84 -1.87 -5.69 15.09
N THR A 85 -0.94 -5.97 14.16
CA THR A 85 -1.02 -7.12 13.26
C THR A 85 0.10 -8.11 13.52
N ALA A 86 -0.19 -9.39 13.29
CA ALA A 86 0.80 -10.45 13.24
C ALA A 86 0.45 -11.34 12.05
N PHE A 87 1.39 -11.45 11.11
CA PHE A 87 1.32 -12.37 10.00
C PHE A 87 2.19 -13.59 10.35
N ILE A 88 1.75 -14.79 9.95
CA ILE A 88 2.49 -16.05 10.16
C ILE A 88 3.19 -16.50 8.88
#